data_AF-A0A9E2L051-F1
#
_entry.id   AF-A0A9E2L051-F1
#
_cell.length_a   1.000
_cell.length_b   1.000
_cell.length_c   1.000
_cell.angle_alpha   90.00
_cell.angle_beta   90.00
_cell.angle_gamma   90.00
#
_symmetry.space_group_name_H-M   'P 1'
#
loop_
_entity.id
_entity.type
_entity.pdbx_description
1 polymer ?
#
loop_
_entity_poly.entity_id
_entity_poly.type
_entity_poly.pdbx_seq_one_letter_code
_entity_poly.pdbx_strand_id
1 'polypeptide(L)'
;MCRLNPGYKALTIFLISLILSFEYNYYINFTIFILAIILMLLSKVKLKKILISFLSVVIMALGVFFTGYFYGNGEIGNSVNDISKIVVTIENRESGLQLAARILAYAGLGFLFVYTTNPRHFILSLMQQFKLSDKFAYGIMAAYNFIPIVRSEYKNITYAYRARGVKRNIFMLPMLVTAIRASENIAMAMESKGFQVGSSRSQYIKLKVDKIDYLLLILMPFLTLYIVIIF
;
A
#
# COMPACT_ATOMS: atom_id res chain seq x y z
N MET A 1 -2.26 -13.29 -15.57
CA MET A 1 -3.00 -12.78 -16.75
C MET A 1 -4.48 -12.64 -16.42
N CYS A 2 -4.81 -11.86 -15.39
CA CYS A 2 -6.15 -11.32 -15.21
C CYS A 2 -5.95 -9.81 -15.20
N ARG A 3 -6.31 -9.13 -16.29
CA ARG A 3 -6.35 -7.67 -16.35
C ARG A 3 -7.59 -7.20 -15.60
N LEU A 4 -7.59 -7.42 -14.28
CA LEU A 4 -8.60 -6.88 -13.39
C LEU A 4 -8.42 -5.38 -13.29
N ASN A 5 -9.51 -4.63 -13.18
CA ASN A 5 -9.44 -3.19 -13.11
C ASN A 5 -8.75 -2.74 -11.80
N PRO A 6 -7.60 -2.03 -11.87
CA PRO A 6 -6.83 -1.64 -10.70
C PRO A 6 -7.59 -0.87 -9.64
N GLY A 7 -8.54 -0.01 -10.03
CA GLY A 7 -9.31 0.79 -9.07
C GLY A 7 -10.29 -0.07 -8.27
N TYR A 8 -10.98 -1.01 -8.94
CA TYR A 8 -11.85 -1.96 -8.26
C TYR A 8 -11.06 -2.87 -7.32
N LYS A 9 -9.89 -3.33 -7.74
CA LYS A 9 -8.98 -4.09 -6.88
C LYS A 9 -8.50 -3.30 -5.65
N ALA A 10 -8.18 -2.02 -5.82
CA ALA A 10 -7.82 -1.18 -4.69
C ALA A 10 -9.00 -1.02 -3.71
N LEU A 11 -10.21 -0.82 -4.24
CA LEU A 11 -11.41 -0.68 -3.43
C LEU A 11 -11.76 -1.98 -2.70
N THR A 12 -11.59 -3.14 -3.33
CA THR A 12 -11.81 -4.43 -2.65
C THR A 12 -10.84 -4.62 -1.49
N ILE A 13 -9.54 -4.36 -1.70
CA ILE A 13 -8.52 -4.47 -0.66
C ILE A 13 -8.79 -3.47 0.46
N PHE A 14 -9.22 -2.25 0.13
CA PHE A 14 -9.60 -1.25 1.10
C PHE A 14 -10.80 -1.71 1.96
N LEU A 15 -11.86 -2.22 1.35
CA LEU A 15 -13.02 -2.75 2.07
C LEU A 15 -12.63 -3.92 2.98
N ILE A 16 -11.82 -4.86 2.50
CA ILE A 16 -11.31 -5.97 3.32
C ILE A 16 -10.50 -5.41 4.50
N SER A 17 -9.62 -4.45 4.27
CA SER A 17 -8.83 -3.84 5.36
C SER A 17 -9.71 -3.11 6.39
N LEU A 18 -10.81 -2.49 5.95
CA LEU A 18 -11.77 -1.82 6.82
C LEU A 18 -12.53 -2.82 7.69
N ILE A 19 -13.01 -3.93 7.11
CA ILE A 19 -13.66 -5.02 7.84
C ILE A 19 -12.71 -5.59 8.91
N LEU A 20 -11.44 -5.83 8.55
CA LEU A 20 -10.43 -6.37 9.47
C LEU A 20 -10.12 -5.43 10.64
N SER A 21 -10.36 -4.14 10.46
CA SER A 21 -10.13 -3.15 11.50
C SER A 21 -11.16 -3.22 12.63
N PHE A 22 -12.39 -3.64 12.33
CA PHE A 22 -13.45 -3.77 13.34
C PHE A 22 -13.37 -5.11 14.09
N GLU A 23 -12.65 -6.09 13.54
CA GLU A 23 -12.64 -7.45 14.04
C GLU A 23 -11.48 -7.78 14.97
N TYR A 24 -11.81 -8.46 16.07
CA TYR A 24 -10.88 -8.83 17.13
C TYR A 24 -10.47 -10.31 17.13
N ASN A 25 -10.53 -10.97 15.97
CA ASN A 25 -10.18 -12.40 15.84
C ASN A 25 -8.86 -12.61 15.07
N TYR A 26 -7.89 -13.30 15.67
CA TYR A 26 -6.59 -13.57 15.05
C TYR A 26 -6.65 -14.65 13.96
N TYR A 27 -7.59 -15.60 14.03
CA TYR A 27 -7.75 -16.64 13.00
C TYR A 27 -8.09 -16.04 11.63
N ILE A 28 -8.96 -15.03 11.62
CA ILE A 28 -9.40 -14.33 10.40
C ILE A 28 -8.23 -13.59 9.77
N ASN A 29 -7.46 -12.87 10.59
CA ASN A 29 -6.26 -12.16 10.14
C ASN A 29 -5.24 -13.12 9.52
N PHE A 30 -5.02 -14.29 10.13
CA PHE A 30 -4.08 -15.29 9.61
C PHE A 30 -4.56 -15.93 8.31
N THR A 31 -5.85 -16.26 8.20
CA THR A 31 -6.46 -16.79 6.97
C THR A 31 -6.30 -15.82 5.81
N ILE A 32 -6.54 -14.52 6.04
CA ILE A 32 -6.41 -13.49 5.00
C ILE A 32 -4.95 -13.29 4.60
N PHE A 33 -4.02 -13.37 5.56
CA PHE A 33 -2.60 -13.36 5.27
C PHE A 33 -2.18 -14.52 4.36
N ILE A 34 -2.62 -15.75 4.67
CA ILE A 34 -2.35 -16.93 3.85
C ILE A 34 -2.97 -16.76 2.45
N LEU A 35 -4.22 -16.31 2.37
CA LEU A 35 -4.91 -16.04 1.11
C LEU A 35 -4.15 -15.00 0.26
N ALA A 36 -3.62 -13.94 0.88
CA ALA A 36 -2.83 -12.93 0.18
C ALA A 36 -1.54 -13.51 -0.41
N ILE A 37 -0.85 -14.38 0.33
CA ILE A 37 0.35 -15.09 -0.16
C ILE A 37 -0.01 -15.99 -1.35
N ILE A 38 -1.08 -16.78 -1.23
CA ILE A 38 -1.57 -17.66 -2.30
C ILE A 38 -1.87 -16.84 -3.56
N LEU A 39 -2.62 -15.74 -3.44
CA LEU A 39 -2.93 -14.86 -4.58
C LEU A 39 -1.68 -14.21 -5.20
N MET A 40 -0.67 -13.87 -4.39
CA MET A 40 0.62 -13.38 -4.89
C MET A 40 1.39 -14.46 -5.68
N LEU A 41 1.35 -15.71 -5.22
CA LEU A 41 1.95 -16.86 -5.91
C LEU A 41 1.25 -17.14 -7.25
N LEU A 42 -0.09 -17.17 -7.27
CA LEU A 42 -0.87 -17.30 -8.51
C LEU A 42 -0.61 -16.15 -9.48
N SER A 43 -0.31 -14.95 -8.96
CA SER A 43 0.05 -13.78 -9.77
C SER A 43 1.46 -13.85 -10.36
N LYS A 44 2.18 -14.98 -10.21
CA LYS A 44 3.55 -15.23 -10.71
C LYS A 44 4.59 -14.24 -10.17
N VAL A 45 4.42 -13.77 -8.94
CA VAL A 45 5.44 -12.96 -8.26
C VAL A 45 6.60 -13.88 -7.85
N LYS A 46 7.85 -13.45 -8.11
CA LYS A 46 9.04 -14.24 -7.74
C LYS A 46 9.09 -14.48 -6.23
N LEU A 47 9.10 -15.74 -5.80
CA LEU A 47 9.18 -16.17 -4.39
C LEU A 47 10.25 -15.42 -3.58
N LYS A 48 11.44 -15.22 -4.16
CA LYS A 48 12.52 -14.48 -3.50
C LYS A 48 12.15 -13.05 -3.13
N LYS A 49 11.36 -12.35 -3.96
CA LYS A 49 10.88 -10.99 -3.65
C LYS A 49 9.83 -11.02 -2.54
N ILE A 50 8.93 -11.99 -2.58
CA ILE A 50 7.91 -12.20 -1.54
C ILE A 50 8.60 -12.39 -0.19
N LEU A 51 9.55 -13.33 -0.11
CA LEU A 51 10.24 -13.65 1.13
C LEU A 51 11.03 -12.47 1.69
N ILE A 52 11.77 -11.74 0.86
CA ILE A 52 12.54 -10.55 1.28
C ILE A 52 11.61 -9.47 1.85
N SER A 53 10.47 -9.21 1.21
CA SER A 53 9.54 -8.17 1.67
C SER A 53 8.83 -8.57 2.95
N PHE A 54 8.40 -9.83 3.07
CA PHE A 54 7.79 -10.32 4.30
C PHE A 54 8.79 -10.47 5.44
N LEU A 55 10.08 -10.70 5.17
CA LEU A 55 11.09 -10.80 6.24
C LEU A 55 11.12 -9.54 7.10
N SER A 56 11.08 -8.35 6.49
CA SER A 56 11.03 -7.08 7.23
C SER A 56 9.76 -6.95 8.06
N VAL A 57 8.63 -7.41 7.53
CA VAL A 57 7.33 -7.34 8.22
C VAL A 57 7.24 -8.35 9.36
N VAL A 58 7.78 -9.55 9.19
CA VAL A 58 7.81 -10.59 10.23
C VAL A 58 8.64 -10.11 11.42
N ILE A 59 9.78 -9.43 11.17
CA ILE A 59 10.58 -8.82 12.25
C ILE A 59 9.73 -7.79 13.03
N MET A 60 8.97 -6.96 12.31
CA MET A 60 8.08 -5.98 12.95
C MET A 60 6.94 -6.66 13.73
N ALA A 61 6.32 -7.70 13.17
CA ALA A 61 5.26 -8.47 13.81
C ALA A 61 5.75 -9.18 15.07
N LEU A 62 6.97 -9.72 15.08
CA LEU A 62 7.59 -10.30 16.27
C LEU A 62 7.83 -9.24 17.35
N GLY A 63 8.32 -8.05 16.99
CA GLY A 63 8.49 -6.95 17.95
C GLY A 63 7.17 -6.55 18.61
N VAL A 64 6.10 -6.48 17.83
CA VAL A 64 4.75 -6.17 18.35
C VAL A 64 4.18 -7.34 19.15
N PHE A 65 4.43 -8.59 18.77
CA PHE A 65 4.06 -9.76 19.54
C PHE A 65 4.67 -9.73 20.94
N PHE A 66 5.99 -9.50 21.05
CA PHE A 66 6.66 -9.39 22.34
C PHE A 66 6.13 -8.21 23.16
N THR A 67 5.86 -7.08 22.51
CA THR A 67 5.26 -5.92 23.19
C THR A 67 3.88 -6.25 23.74
N GLY A 68 3.02 -6.92 22.97
CA GLY A 68 1.70 -7.36 23.43
C GLY A 68 1.76 -8.45 24.51
N TYR A 69 2.79 -9.29 24.49
CA TYR A 69 3.01 -10.30 25.52
C TYR A 69 3.44 -9.69 26.86
N PHE A 70 4.35 -8.71 26.84
CA PHE A 70 4.88 -8.06 28.05
C PHE A 70 3.99 -6.93 28.59
N TYR A 71 3.32 -6.19 27.71
CA TYR A 71 2.52 -5.01 28.05
C TYR A 71 1.04 -5.17 27.68
N GLY A 72 0.57 -6.40 27.47
CA GLY A 72 -0.85 -6.69 27.31
C GLY A 72 -1.60 -6.22 28.54
N ASN A 73 -2.67 -5.44 28.33
CA ASN A 73 -3.55 -4.95 29.40
C ASN A 73 -4.42 -6.11 29.94
N GLY A 74 -3.82 -7.19 30.43
CA GLY A 74 -4.48 -7.99 31.46
C GLY A 74 -4.51 -7.13 32.70
N GLU A 75 -5.71 -6.80 33.19
CA GLU A 75 -5.92 -5.89 34.31
C GLU A 75 -4.91 -6.17 35.42
N ILE A 76 -3.96 -5.24 35.64
CA ILE A 76 -3.04 -5.24 36.79
C ILE A 76 -3.83 -4.78 38.03
N GLY A 77 -5.06 -5.25 38.17
CA GLY A 77 -5.92 -5.07 39.32
C GLY A 77 -5.62 -6.19 40.31
N ASN A 78 -4.67 -5.96 41.21
CA ASN A 78 -4.52 -6.63 42.51
C ASN A 78 -5.03 -8.08 42.58
N SER A 79 -4.26 -9.06 42.13
CA SER A 79 -4.62 -10.46 42.40
C SER A 79 -3.43 -11.26 42.92
N VAL A 80 -3.56 -11.64 44.19
CA VAL A 80 -2.59 -12.27 45.08
C VAL A 80 -2.54 -13.80 44.89
N ASN A 81 -3.29 -14.37 43.94
CA ASN A 81 -3.41 -15.82 43.74
C ASN A 81 -2.74 -16.30 42.44
N ASP A 82 -2.05 -17.43 42.46
CA ASP A 82 -1.29 -17.94 41.30
C ASP A 82 -2.16 -18.27 40.07
N ILE A 83 -3.46 -18.50 40.26
CA ILE A 83 -4.42 -18.80 39.18
C ILE A 83 -4.69 -17.56 38.31
N SER A 84 -4.75 -16.36 38.91
CA SER A 84 -5.00 -15.11 38.15
C SER A 84 -3.78 -14.69 37.32
N LYS A 85 -2.56 -15.00 37.77
CA LYS A 85 -1.34 -14.77 36.95
C LYS A 85 -1.33 -15.62 35.69
N ILE A 86 -1.83 -16.86 35.77
CA ILE A 86 -1.91 -17.75 34.60
C ILE A 86 -2.94 -17.19 33.60
N VAL A 87 -4.11 -16.75 34.07
CA VAL A 87 -5.16 -16.16 33.21
C VAL A 87 -4.68 -14.87 32.53
N VAL A 88 -4.06 -13.95 33.26
CA VAL A 88 -3.46 -12.71 32.70
C VAL A 88 -2.38 -13.03 31.67
N THR A 89 -1.56 -14.06 31.90
CA THR A 89 -0.53 -14.49 30.94
C THR A 89 -1.13 -15.04 29.64
N ILE A 90 -2.28 -15.71 29.72
CA ILE A 90 -2.99 -16.23 28.54
C ILE A 90 -3.61 -15.08 27.74
N GLU A 91 -4.29 -14.13 28.39
CA GLU A 91 -4.89 -12.97 27.72
C GLU A 91 -3.85 -12.07 27.04
N ASN A 92 -2.69 -11.87 27.68
CA ASN A 92 -1.58 -11.12 27.10
C ASN A 92 -0.99 -11.81 25.87
N ARG A 93 -0.94 -13.15 25.87
CA ARG A 93 -0.50 -13.94 24.71
C ARG A 93 -1.46 -13.79 23.54
N GLU A 94 -2.76 -13.93 23.77
CA GLU A 94 -3.78 -13.81 22.71
C GLU A 94 -3.79 -12.40 22.12
N SER A 95 -3.69 -11.38 22.97
CA SER A 95 -3.60 -9.97 22.55
C SER A 95 -2.35 -9.71 21.69
N GLY A 96 -1.19 -10.23 22.10
CA GLY A 96 0.05 -10.13 21.31
C GLY A 96 -0.05 -10.84 19.96
N LEU A 97 -0.64 -12.04 19.94
CA LEU A 97 -0.84 -12.82 18.72
C LEU A 97 -1.78 -12.10 17.74
N GLN A 98 -2.83 -11.49 18.26
CA GLN A 98 -3.79 -10.73 17.48
C GLN A 98 -3.15 -9.51 16.79
N LEU A 99 -2.39 -8.70 17.53
CA LEU A 99 -1.71 -7.53 16.96
C LEU A 99 -0.69 -7.95 15.89
N ALA A 100 0.08 -9.01 16.15
CA ALA A 100 1.06 -9.53 15.20
C ALA A 100 0.39 -10.05 13.92
N ALA A 101 -0.69 -10.83 14.05
CA ALA A 101 -1.46 -11.35 12.93
C ALA A 101 -2.09 -10.21 12.10
N ARG A 102 -2.59 -9.16 12.75
CA ARG A 102 -3.16 -7.98 12.09
C ARG A 102 -2.13 -7.25 11.23
N ILE A 103 -0.91 -7.05 11.74
CA ILE A 103 0.19 -6.44 10.98
C ILE A 103 0.54 -7.27 9.75
N LEU A 104 0.64 -8.59 9.91
CA LEU A 104 0.91 -9.51 8.81
C LEU A 104 -0.18 -9.43 7.74
N ALA A 105 -1.45 -9.47 8.14
CA ALA A 105 -2.60 -9.39 7.23
C ALA A 105 -2.59 -8.09 6.40
N TYR A 106 -2.42 -6.92 7.05
CA TYR A 106 -2.38 -5.63 6.35
C TYR A 106 -1.17 -5.50 5.43
N ALA A 107 0.01 -5.94 5.87
CA ALA A 107 1.17 -5.97 5.02
C ALA A 107 0.99 -6.90 3.82
N GLY A 108 0.34 -8.06 4.01
CA GLY A 108 0.04 -9.00 2.95
C GLY A 108 -0.89 -8.42 1.89
N LEU A 109 -1.98 -7.78 2.31
CA LEU A 109 -2.90 -7.06 1.43
C LEU A 109 -2.21 -5.91 0.67
N GLY A 110 -1.38 -5.13 1.36
CA GLY A 110 -0.60 -4.05 0.77
C GLY A 110 0.40 -4.55 -0.28
N PHE A 111 1.20 -5.57 0.04
CA PHE A 111 2.13 -6.16 -0.92
C PHE A 111 1.44 -6.82 -2.10
N LEU A 112 0.30 -7.47 -1.87
CA LEU A 112 -0.53 -8.00 -2.94
C LEU A 112 -0.91 -6.87 -3.90
N PHE A 113 -1.36 -5.71 -3.41
CA PHE A 113 -1.68 -4.57 -4.27
C PHE A 113 -0.47 -4.06 -5.04
N VAL A 114 0.65 -3.81 -4.36
CA VAL A 114 1.87 -3.22 -4.95
C VAL A 114 2.46 -4.12 -6.02
N TYR A 115 2.53 -5.43 -5.81
CA TYR A 115 3.18 -6.34 -6.78
C TYR A 115 2.33 -6.68 -7.98
N THR A 116 1.01 -6.55 -7.87
CA THR A 116 0.09 -6.96 -8.93
C THR A 116 -0.49 -5.79 -9.72
N THR A 117 -0.26 -4.55 -9.27
CA THR A 117 -0.88 -3.36 -9.85
C THR A 117 0.15 -2.42 -10.47
N ASN A 118 -0.10 -1.95 -11.69
CA ASN A 118 0.71 -0.91 -12.30
C ASN A 118 0.19 0.48 -11.87
N PRO A 119 1.05 1.36 -11.32
CA PRO A 119 0.63 2.66 -10.81
C PRO A 119 -0.02 3.56 -11.88
N ARG A 120 0.44 3.49 -13.14
CA ARG A 120 -0.17 4.27 -14.23
C ARG A 120 -1.60 3.83 -14.52
N HIS A 121 -1.85 2.51 -14.55
CA HIS A 121 -3.19 1.99 -14.74
C HIS A 121 -4.10 2.26 -13.54
N PHE A 122 -3.55 2.34 -12.33
CA PHE A 122 -4.29 2.74 -11.14
C PHE A 122 -4.79 4.19 -11.22
N ILE A 123 -3.93 5.14 -11.58
CA ILE A 123 -4.32 6.56 -11.72
C ILE A 123 -5.39 6.72 -12.82
N LEU A 124 -5.20 6.05 -13.97
CA LEU A 124 -6.20 6.06 -15.05
C LEU A 124 -7.53 5.47 -14.61
N SER A 125 -7.51 4.45 -13.74
CA SER A 125 -8.74 3.87 -13.20
C SER A 125 -9.48 4.84 -12.29
N LEU A 126 -8.76 5.55 -11.41
CA LEU A 126 -9.34 6.60 -10.57
C LEU A 126 -9.99 7.71 -11.41
N MET A 127 -9.34 8.11 -12.51
CA MET A 127 -9.87 9.11 -13.43
C MET A 127 -11.14 8.63 -14.15
N GLN A 128 -11.13 7.41 -14.67
CA GLN A 128 -12.23 6.88 -15.50
C GLN A 128 -13.44 6.41 -14.70
N GLN A 129 -13.22 5.67 -13.62
CA GLN A 129 -14.30 5.03 -12.87
C GLN A 129 -14.70 5.84 -11.64
N PHE A 130 -13.73 6.42 -10.92
CA PHE A 130 -14.01 7.22 -9.72
C PHE A 130 -14.17 8.72 -10.01
N LYS A 131 -14.18 9.11 -11.30
CA LYS A 131 -14.35 10.50 -11.76
C LYS A 131 -13.38 11.48 -11.09
N LEU A 132 -12.14 11.03 -10.83
CA LEU A 132 -11.08 11.92 -10.36
C LEU A 132 -10.84 13.02 -11.41
N SER A 133 -10.84 14.29 -11.00
CA SER A 133 -10.61 15.42 -11.90
C SER A 133 -9.29 15.27 -12.65
N ASP A 134 -9.33 15.46 -13.97
CA ASP A 134 -8.20 15.33 -14.89
C ASP A 134 -6.96 16.11 -14.44
N LYS A 135 -7.15 17.29 -13.82
CA LYS A 135 -6.07 18.11 -13.24
C LYS A 135 -5.19 17.30 -12.28
N PHE A 136 -5.81 16.54 -11.37
CA PHE A 136 -5.09 15.73 -10.40
C PHE A 136 -4.49 14.49 -11.04
N ALA A 137 -5.23 13.81 -11.92
CA ALA A 137 -4.74 12.60 -12.58
C ALA A 137 -3.46 12.89 -13.41
N TYR A 138 -3.48 13.95 -14.22
CA TYR A 138 -2.31 14.35 -15.02
C TYR A 138 -1.17 14.89 -14.16
N GLY A 139 -1.47 15.64 -13.09
CA GLY A 139 -0.46 16.10 -12.14
C GLY A 139 0.28 14.94 -11.46
N ILE A 140 -0.44 13.93 -10.98
CA ILE A 140 0.15 12.73 -10.36
C ILE A 140 0.95 11.93 -11.38
N MET A 141 0.44 11.77 -12.61
CA MET A 141 1.18 11.09 -13.69
C MET A 141 2.47 11.83 -14.05
N ALA A 142 2.43 13.16 -14.15
CA ALA A 142 3.62 13.98 -14.40
C ALA A 142 4.64 13.82 -13.26
N ALA A 143 4.19 13.92 -12.00
CA ALA A 143 5.04 13.72 -10.83
C ALA A 143 5.68 12.32 -10.82
N TYR A 144 4.92 11.27 -11.11
CA TYR A 144 5.43 9.90 -11.18
C TYR A 144 6.52 9.74 -12.25
N ASN A 145 6.31 10.32 -13.43
CA ASN A 145 7.32 10.34 -14.49
C ASN A 145 8.53 11.23 -14.16
N PHE A 146 8.38 12.17 -13.23
CA PHE A 146 9.46 13.06 -12.79
C PHE A 146 10.41 12.41 -11.77
N ILE A 147 9.94 11.44 -10.97
CA ILE A 147 10.77 10.68 -10.00
C ILE A 147 12.09 10.16 -10.59
N PRO A 148 12.13 9.44 -11.74
CA PRO A 148 13.39 8.97 -12.31
C PRO A 148 14.32 10.12 -12.74
N ILE A 149 13.76 11.23 -13.22
CA ILE A 149 14.52 12.43 -13.65
C ILE A 149 15.17 13.08 -12.42
N VAL A 150 14.43 13.25 -11.33
CA VAL A 150 14.95 13.77 -10.06
C VAL A 150 16.09 12.88 -9.53
N ARG A 151 15.96 11.56 -9.68
CA ARG A 151 16.99 10.61 -9.24
C ARG A 151 18.27 10.71 -10.07
N SER A 152 18.18 10.91 -11.40
CA SER A 152 19.36 11.15 -12.23
C SER A 152 20.00 12.50 -11.91
N GLU A 153 19.19 13.55 -11.74
CA GLU A 153 19.68 14.89 -11.37
C GLU A 153 20.39 14.88 -10.02
N TYR A 154 19.84 14.19 -9.02
CA TYR A 154 20.49 14.01 -7.73
C TYR A 154 21.89 13.40 -7.88
N LYS A 155 22.04 12.37 -8.72
CA LYS A 155 23.35 11.75 -8.98
C LYS A 155 24.30 12.72 -9.66
N ASN A 156 23.85 13.43 -10.69
CA ASN A 156 24.64 14.41 -11.44
C ASN A 156 25.18 15.51 -10.52
N ILE A 157 24.30 16.08 -9.69
CA ILE A 157 24.67 17.11 -8.71
C ILE A 157 25.66 16.57 -7.68
N THR A 158 25.40 15.35 -7.18
CA THR A 158 26.32 14.69 -6.23
C THR A 158 27.72 14.49 -6.85
N TYR A 159 27.81 14.08 -8.11
CA TYR A 159 29.08 13.92 -8.82
C TYR A 159 29.78 15.26 -9.04
N ALA A 160 29.04 16.31 -9.39
CA ALA A 160 29.59 17.65 -9.54
C ALA A 160 30.16 18.21 -8.23
N TYR A 161 29.46 18.04 -7.10
CA TYR A 161 29.98 18.44 -5.79
C TYR A 161 31.21 17.64 -5.36
N ARG A 162 31.23 16.33 -5.64
CA ARG A 162 32.41 15.49 -5.39
C ARG A 162 33.62 15.92 -6.20
N ALA A 163 33.44 16.30 -7.47
CA ALA A 163 34.52 16.84 -8.30
C ALA A 163 35.09 18.16 -7.74
N ARG A 164 34.27 18.94 -7.03
CA ARG A 164 34.68 20.17 -6.32
C ARG A 164 35.25 19.92 -4.92
N GLY A 165 35.46 18.65 -4.53
CA GLY A 165 36.00 18.29 -3.20
C GLY A 165 35.00 18.41 -2.04
N VAL A 166 33.73 18.73 -2.30
CA VAL A 166 32.70 18.87 -1.27
C VAL A 166 32.14 17.49 -0.91
N LYS A 167 32.52 16.98 0.28
CA LYS A 167 32.12 15.63 0.74
C LYS A 167 30.65 15.51 1.16
N ARG A 168 30.00 16.62 1.53
CA ARG A 168 28.66 16.60 2.12
C ARG A 168 27.66 17.35 1.25
N ASN A 169 26.63 16.62 0.82
CA ASN A 169 25.55 17.10 -0.04
C ASN A 169 24.53 17.87 0.81
N ILE A 170 24.88 19.06 1.31
CA ILE A 170 23.98 19.89 2.13
C ILE A 170 23.03 20.74 1.27
N PHE A 171 23.39 21.02 0.02
CA PHE A 171 22.67 21.96 -0.82
C PHE A 171 21.72 21.23 -1.78
N MET A 172 20.44 21.14 -1.39
CA MET A 172 19.34 20.75 -2.28
C MET A 172 18.81 21.92 -3.13
N LEU A 173 19.33 23.14 -2.93
CA LEU A 173 18.95 24.32 -3.70
C LEU A 173 19.01 24.13 -5.23
N PRO A 174 20.06 23.51 -5.81
CA PRO A 174 20.10 23.30 -7.26
C PRO A 174 18.96 22.39 -7.74
N MET A 175 18.57 21.39 -6.95
CA MET A 175 17.45 20.51 -7.27
C MET A 175 16.10 21.23 -7.19
N LEU A 176 15.95 22.16 -6.25
CA LEU A 176 14.75 22.98 -6.16
C LEU A 176 14.59 23.85 -7.41
N VAL A 177 15.69 24.50 -7.83
CA VAL A 177 15.70 25.34 -9.04
C VAL A 177 15.40 24.51 -10.30
N THR A 178 16.00 23.31 -10.43
CA THR A 178 15.70 22.44 -11.58
C THR A 178 14.27 21.92 -11.55
N ALA A 179 13.71 21.64 -10.37
CA ALA A 179 12.30 21.24 -10.23
C ALA A 179 11.33 22.36 -10.64
N ILE A 180 11.60 23.62 -10.23
CA ILE A 180 10.78 24.78 -10.63
C ILE A 180 10.80 24.96 -12.14
N ARG A 181 11.99 24.99 -12.75
CA ARG A 181 12.14 25.11 -14.21
C ARG A 181 11.47 23.95 -14.96
N ALA A 182 11.59 22.74 -14.43
CA ALA A 182 10.93 21.59 -15.04
C ALA A 182 9.40 21.70 -14.97
N SER A 183 8.85 22.19 -13.86
CA SER A 183 7.41 22.45 -13.72
C SER A 183 6.92 23.47 -14.73
N GLU A 184 7.63 24.60 -14.89
CA GLU A 184 7.31 25.64 -15.87
C GLU A 184 7.36 25.09 -17.31
N ASN A 185 8.42 24.35 -17.65
CA ASN A 185 8.55 23.73 -18.97
C ASN A 185 7.44 22.72 -19.26
N ILE A 186 7.03 21.92 -18.28
CA ILE A 186 5.93 20.96 -18.42
C ILE A 186 4.60 21.72 -18.60
N ALA A 187 4.36 22.78 -17.84
CA ALA A 187 3.15 23.60 -17.95
C ALA A 187 3.06 24.28 -19.34
N MET A 188 4.13 24.95 -19.77
CA MET A 188 4.20 25.57 -21.10
C MET A 188 4.01 24.54 -22.23
N ALA A 189 4.62 23.36 -22.10
CA ALA A 189 4.44 22.29 -23.08
C ALA A 189 3.02 21.73 -23.10
N MET A 190 2.34 21.67 -21.95
CA MET A 190 0.93 21.28 -21.86
C MET A 190 0.03 22.32 -22.53
N GLU A 191 0.21 23.61 -22.23
CA GLU A 191 -0.55 24.70 -22.84
C GLU A 191 -0.34 24.78 -24.36
N SER A 192 0.92 24.65 -24.82
CA SER A 192 1.26 24.62 -26.26
C SER A 192 0.61 23.45 -27.00
N LYS A 193 0.31 22.34 -26.31
CA LYS A 193 -0.43 21.19 -26.85
C LYS A 193 -1.95 21.34 -26.73
N GLY A 194 -2.44 22.51 -26.35
CA GLY A 194 -3.86 22.78 -26.16
C GLY A 194 -4.45 22.15 -24.90
N PHE A 195 -3.65 21.95 -23.84
CA PHE A 195 -4.18 21.46 -22.58
C PHE A 195 -5.09 22.51 -21.94
N GLN A 196 -6.41 22.34 -22.07
CA GLN A 196 -7.40 23.15 -21.40
C GLN A 196 -8.09 22.37 -20.26
N VAL A 197 -8.27 23.01 -19.12
CA VAL A 197 -8.96 22.42 -17.96
C VAL A 197 -10.47 22.38 -18.24
N GLY A 198 -11.11 21.23 -18.07
CA GLY A 198 -12.56 21.08 -18.21
C GLY A 198 -13.06 20.81 -19.63
N SER A 199 -12.18 20.74 -20.63
CA SER A 199 -12.55 20.29 -21.97
C SER A 199 -12.69 18.77 -22.01
N SER A 200 -13.70 18.27 -22.75
CA SER A 200 -13.88 16.83 -22.97
C SER A 200 -12.74 16.27 -23.82
N ARG A 201 -12.05 15.23 -23.34
CA ARG A 201 -10.90 14.64 -24.04
C ARG A 201 -11.10 13.17 -24.40
N SER A 202 -10.50 12.78 -25.52
CA SER A 202 -10.36 11.37 -25.86
C SER A 202 -9.26 10.73 -25.00
N GLN A 203 -9.54 9.53 -24.50
CA GLN A 203 -8.60 8.79 -23.67
C GLN A 203 -7.96 7.67 -24.50
N TYR A 204 -6.63 7.70 -24.61
CA TYR A 204 -5.85 6.70 -25.37
C TYR A 204 -5.96 5.29 -24.76
N ILE A 205 -5.84 5.19 -23.44
CA ILE A 205 -6.00 3.93 -22.70
C ILE A 205 -7.38 3.92 -22.05
N LYS A 206 -8.30 3.10 -22.55
CA LYS A 206 -9.60 2.88 -21.93
C LYS A 206 -9.56 1.61 -21.08
N LEU A 207 -9.72 1.74 -19.77
CA LEU A 207 -9.87 0.60 -18.87
C LEU A 207 -11.33 0.18 -18.90
N LYS A 208 -11.62 -0.98 -19.52
CA LYS A 208 -12.94 -1.58 -19.46
C LYS A 208 -13.11 -2.25 -18.09
N VAL A 209 -14.27 -2.04 -17.48
CA VAL A 209 -14.68 -2.78 -16.28
C VAL A 209 -15.36 -4.04 -16.78
N ASP A 210 -14.83 -5.20 -16.42
CA ASP A 210 -15.45 -6.48 -16.77
C ASP A 210 -16.42 -6.92 -15.66
N LYS A 211 -17.36 -7.82 -15.97
CA LYS A 211 -18.32 -8.36 -14.98
C LYS A 211 -17.59 -9.06 -13.82
N ILE A 212 -16.41 -9.59 -14.08
CA ILE A 212 -15.53 -10.23 -13.09
C ILE A 212 -15.02 -9.20 -12.06
N ASP A 213 -14.83 -7.93 -12.44
CA ASP A 213 -14.39 -6.88 -11.51
C ASP A 213 -15.48 -6.56 -10.48
N TYR A 214 -16.75 -6.50 -10.92
CA TYR A 214 -17.90 -6.31 -10.03
C TYR A 214 -18.13 -7.53 -9.14
N LEU A 215 -17.98 -8.74 -9.69
CA LEU A 215 -18.07 -9.97 -8.91
C LEU A 215 -16.98 -9.99 -7.82
N LEU A 216 -15.73 -9.66 -8.15
CA LEU A 216 -14.66 -9.62 -7.16
C LEU A 216 -14.91 -8.53 -6.11
N LEU A 217 -15.46 -7.37 -6.51
CA LEU A 217 -15.84 -6.29 -5.60
C LEU A 217 -16.86 -6.71 -4.54
N ILE A 218 -17.85 -7.51 -4.90
CA ILE A 218 -18.92 -7.89 -3.98
C ILE A 218 -18.55 -9.18 -3.23
N LEU A 219 -18.08 -10.20 -3.96
CA LEU A 219 -17.89 -11.54 -3.43
C LEU A 219 -16.78 -11.63 -2.38
N MET A 220 -15.63 -10.98 -2.60
CA MET A 220 -14.49 -11.08 -1.67
C MET A 220 -14.77 -10.44 -0.30
N PRO A 221 -15.24 -9.17 -0.21
CA PRO A 221 -15.56 -8.59 1.09
C PRO A 221 -16.78 -9.25 1.75
N PHE A 222 -17.77 -9.71 0.97
CA PHE A 222 -18.90 -10.46 1.52
C PHE A 222 -18.45 -11.81 2.12
N LEU A 223 -17.53 -12.51 1.46
CA LEU A 223 -16.96 -13.75 1.98
C LEU A 223 -16.12 -13.50 3.23
N THR A 224 -15.36 -12.40 3.30
CA THR A 224 -14.67 -12.04 4.56
C THR A 224 -15.65 -11.71 5.67
N LEU A 225 -16.75 -11.00 5.36
CA LEU A 225 -17.78 -10.67 6.35
C LEU A 225 -18.54 -11.93 6.82
N TYR A 226 -18.80 -12.88 5.93
CA TYR A 226 -19.40 -14.16 6.27
C TYR A 226 -18.49 -15.00 7.20
N ILE A 227 -17.18 -15.05 6.89
CA ILE A 227 -16.19 -15.71 7.76
C ILE A 227 -16.16 -15.04 9.13
N VAL A 228 -16.25 -13.71 9.16
CA VAL A 228 -16.33 -12.92 10.39
C VAL A 228 -17.58 -13.26 11.21
N ILE A 229 -18.76 -13.34 10.60
CA ILE A 229 -20.00 -13.62 11.34
C ILE A 229 -20.02 -15.05 11.91
N ILE A 230 -19.33 -16.00 11.28
CA ILE A 230 -19.26 -17.40 11.73
C ILE A 230 -18.35 -17.58 12.96
N PHE A 231 -17.32 -16.74 13.10
CA PHE A 231 -16.22 -16.92 14.05
C PHE A 231 -16.22 -15.90 15.17
#